data_AF-A0A498SQG1-F1
#
_entry.id   AF-A0A498SQG1-F1
#
_cell.length_a   1.000
_cell.length_b   1.000
_cell.length_c   1.000
_cell.angle_alpha   90.00
_cell.angle_beta   90.00
_cell.angle_gamma   90.00
#
_symmetry.space_group_name_H-M   'P 1'
#
loop_
_entity.id
_entity.type
_entity.pdbx_description
1 polymer ?
#
loop_
_entity_poly.entity_id
_entity_poly.type
_entity_poly.pdbx_seq_one_letter_code
_entity_poly.pdbx_strand_id
1 'polypeptide(L)'
;MVIFTALPSGISSDEGNRDYEIYQVPSNYVVVDDEQLPFEIKDVVRIRANEKFSKYYDCMDELGEGKFGKVYRCREKATGLELAAKRIKIKRDADREKVEREVAIMTKLRHPRIAQIYDAFATPDNDVVLIMEIVTGGELFDRVVDENYILTELAVVMIVCQLCEAVSYIHSKNIVHLDIKVIPMLSRLCIIG
;
A
#
# COMPACT_ATOMS: atom_id res chain seq x y z
N MET A 1 -3.89 6.71 -13.13
CA MET A 1 -2.84 7.68 -12.81
C MET A 1 -3.21 8.25 -11.46
N VAL A 2 -2.55 7.81 -10.40
CA VAL A 2 -2.84 8.32 -9.05
C VAL A 2 -2.03 9.59 -8.89
N ILE A 3 -2.70 10.74 -8.95
CA ILE A 3 -2.03 12.04 -8.87
C ILE A 3 -1.81 12.34 -7.39
N PHE A 4 -0.63 12.02 -6.87
CA PHE A 4 -0.22 12.61 -5.60
C PHE A 4 0.02 14.11 -5.82
N THR A 5 -0.92 14.94 -5.36
CA THR A 5 -0.78 16.40 -5.34
C THR A 5 -0.35 16.84 -3.95
N ALA A 6 0.58 17.80 -3.86
CA ALA A 6 0.90 18.46 -2.60
C ALA A 6 -0.33 19.21 -2.05
N LEU A 7 -0.56 19.13 -0.74
CA LEU A 7 -1.55 20.00 -0.08
C LEU A 7 -1.10 21.47 -0.18
N PRO A 8 -1.99 22.41 -0.52
CA PRO A 8 -1.69 23.83 -0.37
C PRO A 8 -1.55 24.18 1.11
N SER A 9 -0.56 25.02 1.43
CA SER A 9 -0.28 25.47 2.79
C SER A 9 -1.42 26.34 3.32
N GLY A 10 -2.15 25.87 4.34
CA GLY A 10 -3.05 26.70 5.13
C GLY A 10 -4.44 26.11 5.34
N ILE A 11 -4.58 25.27 6.38
CA ILE A 11 -5.87 25.08 7.06
C ILE A 11 -5.55 25.18 8.56
N SER A 12 -5.99 26.27 9.18
CA SER A 12 -5.95 26.47 10.62
C SER A 12 -6.99 25.58 11.29
N SER A 13 -6.57 24.78 12.28
CA SER A 13 -7.46 24.02 13.15
C SER A 13 -8.14 24.95 14.15
N ASP A 14 -9.44 25.20 13.97
CA ASP A 14 -10.29 25.80 15.00
C ASP A 14 -10.77 24.68 15.94
N GLU A 15 -10.27 24.65 17.16
CA GLU A 15 -10.60 23.66 18.19
C GLU A 15 -11.96 23.97 18.83
N GLY A 16 -13.03 23.45 18.20
CA GLY A 16 -14.37 23.41 18.77
C GLY A 16 -14.63 22.09 19.49
N ASN A 17 -14.64 22.13 20.82
CA ASN A 17 -15.01 21.07 21.76
C ASN A 17 -16.24 20.27 21.31
N ARG A 18 -16.07 18.98 21.02
CA ARG A 18 -17.17 18.02 20.83
C ARG A 18 -16.92 16.82 21.75
N ASP A 19 -17.82 16.64 22.71
CA ASP A 19 -17.87 15.47 23.59
C ASP A 19 -18.15 14.22 22.74
N TYR A 20 -17.10 13.44 22.48
CA TYR A 20 -17.25 12.08 21.96
C TYR A 20 -17.20 11.13 23.16
N GLU A 21 -18.32 10.47 23.47
CA GLU A 21 -18.32 9.34 24.41
C GLU A 21 -17.30 8.29 23.91
N ILE A 22 -16.30 8.02 24.75
CA ILE A 22 -15.25 7.04 24.45
C ILE A 22 -15.90 5.65 24.52
N TYR A 23 -16.20 5.06 23.36
CA TYR A 23 -16.58 3.65 23.28
C TYR A 23 -15.45 2.79 23.85
N GLN A 24 -15.68 2.17 25.00
CA GLN A 24 -14.70 1.27 25.61
C GLN A 24 -14.65 -0.04 24.82
N VAL A 25 -13.49 -0.32 24.23
CA VAL A 25 -13.22 -1.57 23.52
C VAL A 25 -13.26 -2.73 24.53
N PRO A 26 -14.06 -3.80 24.32
CA PRO A 26 -14.12 -4.94 25.22
C PRO A 26 -12.76 -5.62 25.41
N SER A 27 -12.39 -5.94 26.66
CA SER A 27 -11.07 -6.46 27.05
C SER A 27 -10.70 -7.84 26.49
N ASN A 28 -11.63 -8.54 25.84
CA ASN A 28 -11.42 -9.86 25.24
C ASN A 28 -11.04 -9.79 23.75
N TYR A 29 -10.93 -8.59 23.17
CA TYR A 29 -10.48 -8.43 21.79
C TYR A 29 -8.95 -8.38 21.75
N VAL A 30 -8.36 -9.35 21.07
CA VAL A 30 -6.92 -9.37 20.81
C VAL A 30 -6.64 -8.28 19.77
N VAL A 31 -6.03 -7.17 20.21
CA VAL A 31 -5.37 -6.24 19.29
C VAL A 31 -4.28 -7.06 18.60
N VAL A 32 -4.48 -7.39 17.32
CA VAL A 32 -3.40 -8.01 16.54
C VAL A 32 -2.35 -6.91 16.39
N ASP A 33 -1.29 -7.05 17.18
CA ASP A 33 -0.15 -6.14 17.20
C ASP A 33 0.65 -6.33 15.90
N ASP A 34 0.13 -5.73 14.82
CA ASP A 34 0.65 -5.77 13.46
C ASP A 34 1.69 -4.64 13.24
N GLU A 35 2.37 -4.20 14.31
CA GLU A 35 3.41 -3.16 14.23
C GLU A 35 4.70 -3.66 13.56
N GLN A 36 4.91 -4.98 13.51
CA GLN A 36 6.12 -5.53 12.93
C GLN A 36 6.03 -5.55 11.40
N LEU A 37 6.88 -4.73 10.78
CA LEU A 37 7.00 -4.68 9.32
C LEU A 37 7.44 -6.05 8.79
N PRO A 38 6.90 -6.51 7.65
CA PRO A 38 7.16 -7.84 7.10
C PRO A 38 8.61 -8.05 6.65
N PHE A 39 9.39 -6.97 6.52
CA PHE A 39 10.79 -6.97 6.13
C PHE A 39 11.49 -5.68 6.59
N GLU A 40 12.82 -5.70 6.61
CA GLU A 40 13.62 -4.50 6.80
C GLU A 40 13.35 -3.50 5.65
N ILE A 41 12.82 -2.33 5.99
CA ILE A 41 12.55 -1.29 5.00
C ILE A 41 13.88 -0.74 4.47
N LYS A 42 14.13 -0.91 3.18
CA LYS A 42 15.28 -0.30 2.51
C LYS A 42 15.16 1.22 2.51
N ASP A 43 16.28 1.90 2.76
CA ASP A 43 16.22 3.34 3.00
C ASP A 43 15.78 4.16 1.79
N VAL A 44 16.22 3.74 0.60
CA VAL A 44 15.91 4.38 -0.66
C VAL A 44 15.70 3.30 -1.72
N VAL A 45 14.51 3.28 -2.34
CA VAL A 45 14.26 2.45 -3.53
C VAL A 45 14.46 3.30 -4.77
N ARG A 46 15.28 2.81 -5.71
CA ARG A 46 15.51 3.42 -7.03
C ARG A 46 15.19 2.42 -8.11
N ILE A 47 14.70 2.91 -9.24
CA ILE A 47 14.43 2.05 -10.40
C ILE A 47 15.76 1.60 -11.01
N ARG A 48 16.00 0.28 -11.00
CA ARG A 48 17.23 -0.33 -11.50
C ARG A 48 17.07 -0.65 -12.98
N ALA A 49 17.76 0.08 -13.86
CA ALA A 49 17.61 -0.06 -15.31
C ALA A 49 18.57 -1.09 -15.96
N ASN A 50 19.72 -1.35 -15.34
CA ASN A 50 20.76 -2.22 -15.91
C ASN A 50 20.70 -3.66 -15.41
N GLU A 51 19.64 -4.02 -14.70
CA GLU A 51 19.53 -5.32 -14.04
C GLU A 51 18.19 -5.98 -14.34
N LYS A 52 18.23 -7.26 -14.64
CA LYS A 52 17.00 -8.03 -14.91
C LYS A 52 16.36 -8.44 -13.59
N PHE A 53 15.06 -8.14 -13.44
CA PHE A 53 14.23 -8.61 -12.34
C PHE A 53 14.38 -10.12 -12.08
N SER A 54 14.39 -10.94 -13.14
CA SER A 54 14.52 -12.41 -13.05
C SER A 54 15.83 -12.93 -12.46
N LYS A 55 16.86 -12.08 -12.36
CA LYS A 55 18.12 -12.42 -11.66
C LYS A 55 17.91 -12.49 -10.14
N TYR A 56 16.99 -11.71 -9.60
CA TYR A 56 16.82 -11.51 -8.16
C TYR A 56 15.56 -12.18 -7.61
N TYR A 57 14.53 -12.32 -8.45
CA TYR A 57 13.23 -12.82 -8.03
C TYR A 57 12.72 -13.90 -8.99
N ASP A 58 11.99 -14.86 -8.43
CA ASP A 58 11.19 -15.83 -9.18
C ASP A 58 9.74 -15.35 -9.23
N CYS A 59 9.19 -15.22 -10.45
CA CYS A 59 7.80 -14.86 -10.66
C CYS A 59 6.93 -16.11 -10.59
N MET A 60 5.84 -16.03 -9.84
CA MET A 60 4.87 -17.11 -9.62
C MET A 60 3.52 -16.72 -10.22
N ASP A 61 2.44 -17.02 -9.52
CA ASP A 61 1.06 -16.90 -9.98
C ASP A 61 0.61 -15.44 -10.14
N GLU A 62 -0.33 -15.20 -11.05
CA GLU A 62 -1.00 -13.90 -11.19
C GLU A 62 -1.96 -13.69 -10.01
N LEU A 63 -1.76 -12.63 -9.24
CA LEU A 63 -2.61 -12.26 -8.10
C LEU A 63 -3.83 -11.45 -8.55
N GLY A 64 -3.68 -10.68 -9.64
CA GLY A 64 -4.78 -9.91 -10.21
C GLY A 64 -4.33 -8.96 -11.32
N GLU A 65 -5.31 -8.38 -12.00
CA GLU A 65 -5.12 -7.38 -13.05
C GLU A 65 -5.84 -6.09 -12.66
N GLY A 66 -5.07 -5.01 -12.53
CA GLY A 66 -5.57 -3.68 -12.26
C GLY A 66 -5.50 -2.78 -13.49
N LYS A 67 -6.03 -1.56 -13.37
CA LYS A 67 -6.02 -0.53 -14.42
C LYS A 67 -4.61 -0.21 -14.96
N PHE A 68 -3.58 -0.46 -14.15
CA PHE A 68 -2.20 -0.09 -14.41
C PHE A 68 -1.31 -1.26 -14.79
N GLY A 69 -1.89 -2.47 -14.86
CA GLY A 69 -1.21 -3.68 -15.27
C GLY A 69 -1.44 -4.84 -14.31
N LYS A 70 -0.69 -5.90 -14.52
CA LYS A 70 -0.82 -7.17 -13.81
C LYS A 70 0.07 -7.20 -12.58
N VAL A 71 -0.44 -7.81 -11.53
CA VAL A 71 0.27 -8.05 -10.27
C VAL A 71 0.50 -9.55 -10.16
N TYR A 72 1.75 -9.93 -9.91
CA TYR A 72 2.17 -11.32 -9.74
C TYR A 72 2.71 -11.54 -8.35
N ARG A 73 2.54 -12.73 -7.81
CA ARG A 73 3.33 -13.18 -6.66
C ARG A 73 4.76 -13.41 -7.11
N CYS A 74 5.73 -12.99 -6.32
CA CYS A 74 7.13 -13.29 -6.56
C CYS A 74 7.85 -13.66 -5.27
N ARG A 75 9.01 -14.30 -5.43
CA ARG A 75 9.87 -14.71 -4.32
C ARG A 75 11.29 -14.22 -4.54
N GLU A 76 11.87 -13.54 -3.56
CA GLU A 76 13.27 -13.14 -3.60
C GLU A 76 14.18 -14.37 -3.47
N LYS A 77 15.13 -14.52 -4.39
CA LYS A 77 16.01 -15.71 -4.44
C LYS A 77 16.97 -15.79 -3.26
N ALA A 78 17.43 -14.64 -2.75
CA ALA A 78 18.43 -14.58 -1.70
C ALA A 78 17.87 -14.96 -0.33
N THR A 79 16.65 -14.52 -0.03
CA THR A 79 16.02 -14.63 1.29
C THR A 79 14.86 -15.62 1.32
N GLY A 80 14.29 -15.94 0.16
CA GLY A 80 13.04 -16.70 0.05
C GLY A 80 11.79 -15.88 0.38
N LEU A 81 11.92 -14.56 0.61
CA LEU A 81 10.82 -13.67 0.99
C LEU A 81 9.78 -13.56 -0.12
N GLU A 82 8.51 -13.70 0.24
CA GLU A 82 7.39 -13.56 -0.69
C GLU A 82 6.91 -12.11 -0.79
N LEU A 83 6.72 -11.66 -2.02
CA LEU A 83 6.44 -10.27 -2.37
C LEU A 83 5.45 -10.23 -3.54
N ALA A 84 4.95 -9.04 -3.84
CA ALA A 84 4.15 -8.79 -5.02
C ALA A 84 4.95 -7.98 -6.06
N ALA A 85 4.89 -8.40 -7.32
CA ALA A 85 5.50 -7.76 -8.46
C ALA A 85 4.41 -7.14 -9.34
N LYS A 86 4.28 -5.81 -9.29
CA LYS A 86 3.35 -5.05 -10.14
C LYS A 86 4.07 -4.58 -11.40
N ARG A 87 3.65 -5.06 -12.56
CA ARG A 87 4.18 -4.62 -13.86
C ARG A 87 3.34 -3.46 -14.39
N ILE A 88 3.97 -2.31 -14.61
CA ILE A 88 3.37 -1.09 -15.13
C ILE A 88 3.84 -0.85 -16.55
N LYS A 89 2.89 -0.77 -17.48
CA LYS A 89 3.17 -0.52 -18.90
C LYS A 89 3.45 0.95 -19.17
N ILE A 90 4.61 1.27 -19.75
CA ILE A 90 4.96 2.65 -20.10
C ILE A 90 4.71 2.89 -21.58
N LYS A 91 3.64 3.64 -21.89
CA LYS A 91 3.27 3.97 -23.28
C LYS A 91 3.87 5.30 -23.76
N ARG A 92 4.15 6.22 -22.84
CA ARG A 92 4.64 7.58 -23.11
C ARG A 92 5.67 7.97 -22.06
N ASP A 93 6.59 8.86 -22.39
CA ASP A 93 7.60 9.34 -21.43
C ASP A 93 6.96 10.04 -20.22
N ALA A 94 5.85 10.75 -20.44
CA ALA A 94 5.06 11.33 -19.34
C ALA A 94 4.51 10.29 -18.36
N ASP A 95 4.35 9.02 -18.77
CA ASP A 95 3.94 7.94 -17.86
C ASP A 95 5.13 7.39 -17.06
N ARG A 96 6.34 7.41 -17.62
CA ARG A 96 7.58 7.09 -16.92
C ARG A 96 7.84 8.07 -15.77
N GLU A 97 7.74 9.36 -16.03
CA GLU A 97 7.93 10.40 -14.98
C GLU A 97 6.93 10.25 -13.83
N LYS A 98 5.70 9.81 -14.13
CA LYS A 98 4.69 9.53 -13.09
C LYS A 98 5.10 8.35 -12.25
N VAL A 99 5.53 7.24 -12.86
CA VAL A 99 5.97 6.05 -12.11
C VAL A 99 7.20 6.36 -11.26
N GLU A 100 8.16 7.12 -11.77
CA GLU A 100 9.34 7.56 -11.01
C GLU A 100 8.93 8.41 -9.80
N ARG A 101 7.95 9.32 -9.98
CA ARG A 101 7.39 10.10 -8.88
C ARG A 101 6.67 9.22 -7.85
N GLU A 102 5.89 8.24 -8.29
CA GLU A 102 5.20 7.30 -7.40
C GLU A 102 6.20 6.48 -6.56
N VAL A 103 7.26 5.96 -7.18
CA VAL A 103 8.35 5.25 -6.47
C VAL A 103 9.00 6.16 -5.42
N ALA A 104 9.30 7.41 -5.78
CA ALA A 104 9.91 8.37 -4.86
C ALA A 104 9.00 8.72 -3.67
N ILE A 105 7.68 8.74 -3.87
CA ILE A 105 6.68 8.98 -2.82
C ILE A 105 6.59 7.76 -1.90
N MET A 106 6.41 6.57 -2.46
CA MET A 106 6.31 5.33 -1.68
C MET A 106 7.55 5.07 -0.82
N THR A 107 8.73 5.40 -1.34
CA THR A 107 9.99 5.31 -0.59
C THR A 107 9.98 6.17 0.69
N LYS A 108 9.23 7.27 0.70
CA LYS A 108 9.09 8.16 1.87
C LYS A 108 7.98 7.73 2.83
N LEU A 109 7.05 6.89 2.38
CA LEU A 109 5.86 6.52 3.13
C LEU A 109 6.08 5.24 3.95
N ARG A 110 6.78 5.37 5.07
CA ARG A 110 7.04 4.28 6.02
C ARG A 110 6.02 4.28 7.16
N HIS A 111 5.05 3.38 7.11
CA HIS A 111 4.03 3.25 8.15
C HIS A 111 3.51 1.81 8.17
N PRO A 112 3.27 1.20 9.35
CA PRO A 112 2.76 -0.17 9.45
C PRO A 112 1.40 -0.32 8.77
N ARG A 113 0.62 0.76 8.67
CA ARG A 113 -0.68 0.80 7.96
C ARG A 113 -0.60 1.14 6.48
N ILE A 114 0.58 1.10 5.87
CA ILE A 114 0.81 1.40 4.45
C ILE A 114 1.65 0.28 3.83
N ALA A 115 1.23 -0.21 2.67
CA ALA A 115 2.00 -1.22 1.92
C ALA A 115 3.35 -0.64 1.48
N GLN A 116 4.43 -1.33 1.85
CA GLN A 116 5.79 -0.84 1.63
C GLN A 116 6.36 -1.27 0.27
N ILE A 117 7.11 -0.37 -0.38
CA ILE A 117 7.91 -0.71 -1.55
C ILE A 117 9.23 -1.37 -1.11
N TYR A 118 9.61 -2.45 -1.79
CA TYR A 118 10.81 -3.23 -1.50
C TYR A 118 11.92 -3.05 -2.55
N ASP A 119 11.55 -2.90 -3.82
CA ASP A 119 12.50 -2.76 -4.93
C ASP A 119 11.79 -2.24 -6.21
N ALA A 120 12.54 -1.83 -7.23
CA ALA A 120 11.97 -1.42 -8.50
C ALA A 120 12.93 -1.66 -9.68
N PHE A 121 12.41 -2.10 -10.81
CA PHE A 121 13.18 -2.48 -12.00
C PHE A 121 12.61 -1.83 -13.26
N ALA A 122 13.48 -1.33 -14.13
CA ALA A 122 13.08 -1.08 -15.51
C ALA A 122 13.32 -2.33 -16.35
N THR A 123 12.45 -2.55 -17.31
CA THR A 123 12.52 -3.68 -18.24
C THR A 123 13.01 -3.22 -19.62
N PRO A 124 13.56 -4.12 -20.46
CA PRO A 124 13.99 -3.77 -21.81
C PRO A 124 12.86 -3.26 -22.71
N ASP A 125 11.62 -3.67 -22.45
CA ASP A 125 10.39 -3.26 -23.13
C ASP A 125 9.82 -1.94 -22.62
N ASN A 126 10.63 -1.12 -21.92
CA ASN A 126 10.27 0.19 -21.38
C ASN A 126 9.30 0.16 -20.18
N ASP A 127 8.79 -1.02 -19.79
CA ASP A 127 7.92 -1.20 -18.63
C ASP A 127 8.71 -1.09 -17.30
N VAL A 128 7.99 -0.84 -16.21
CA VAL A 128 8.54 -0.81 -14.85
C VAL A 128 7.90 -1.92 -14.02
N VAL A 129 8.71 -2.66 -13.27
CA VAL A 129 8.26 -3.66 -12.30
C VAL A 129 8.53 -3.15 -10.90
N LEU A 130 7.48 -2.96 -10.12
CA LEU A 130 7.56 -2.57 -8.72
C LEU A 130 7.45 -3.79 -7.83
N ILE A 131 8.40 -3.95 -6.91
CA ILE A 131 8.39 -5.01 -5.90
C ILE A 131 7.91 -4.41 -4.60
N MET A 132 6.88 -5.00 -4.05
CA MET A 132 6.18 -4.48 -2.90
C MET A 132 5.77 -5.61 -1.95
N GLU A 133 5.41 -5.22 -0.74
CA GLU A 133 4.77 -6.09 0.22
C GLU A 133 3.57 -6.82 -0.42
N ILE A 134 3.54 -8.15 -0.24
CA ILE A 134 2.38 -8.94 -0.60
C ILE A 134 1.31 -8.78 0.47
N VAL A 135 0.19 -8.16 0.12
CA VAL A 135 -0.97 -8.07 1.01
C VAL A 135 -1.91 -9.23 0.69
N THR A 136 -1.98 -10.20 1.59
CA THR A 136 -2.85 -11.36 1.45
C THR A 136 -4.22 -11.13 2.07
N GLY A 137 -5.25 -11.82 1.56
CA GLY A 137 -6.58 -11.80 2.18
C GLY A 137 -7.68 -11.07 1.39
N GLY A 138 -7.55 -10.91 0.08
CA GLY A 138 -8.64 -10.48 -0.80
C GLY A 138 -9.19 -9.07 -0.52
N GLU A 139 -10.21 -8.64 -1.26
CA GLU A 139 -10.85 -7.33 -1.04
C GLU A 139 -11.84 -7.36 0.13
N LEU A 140 -12.08 -6.21 0.76
CA LEU A 140 -13.01 -6.10 1.90
C LEU A 140 -14.42 -6.42 1.44
N PHE A 141 -14.79 -5.98 0.23
CA PHE A 141 -16.07 -6.25 -0.37
C PHE A 141 -16.32 -7.75 -0.58
N ASP A 142 -15.34 -8.49 -1.07
CA ASP A 142 -15.48 -9.93 -1.32
C ASP A 142 -15.75 -10.72 -0.02
N ARG A 143 -15.19 -10.25 1.09
CA ARG A 143 -15.42 -10.84 2.42
C ARG A 143 -16.76 -10.45 3.03
N VAL A 144 -17.15 -9.19 2.91
CA VAL A 144 -18.41 -8.70 3.50
C VAL A 144 -19.64 -9.30 2.82
N VAL A 145 -19.49 -9.76 1.56
CA VAL A 145 -20.53 -10.45 0.81
C VAL A 145 -20.61 -11.95 1.15
N ASP A 146 -19.61 -12.52 1.84
CA ASP A 146 -19.67 -13.91 2.32
C ASP A 146 -20.71 -14.01 3.45
N GLU A 147 -21.72 -14.86 3.26
CA GLU A 147 -22.81 -15.08 4.22
C GLU A 147 -22.29 -15.58 5.59
N ASN A 148 -21.08 -16.14 5.64
CA ASN A 148 -20.45 -16.60 6.87
C ASN A 148 -19.60 -15.53 7.58
N TYR A 149 -19.42 -14.36 6.96
CA TYR A 149 -18.61 -13.28 7.51
C TYR A 149 -19.48 -12.26 8.26
N ILE A 150 -19.37 -12.27 9.59
CA ILE A 150 -20.09 -11.31 10.44
C ILE A 150 -19.23 -10.04 10.60
N LEU A 151 -19.53 -9.02 9.80
CA LEU A 151 -18.96 -7.68 9.99
C LEU A 151 -19.72 -6.95 11.10
N THR A 152 -19.12 -6.84 12.29
CA THR A 152 -19.70 -6.07 13.40
C THR A 152 -19.39 -4.58 13.27
N GLU A 153 -20.23 -3.72 13.87
CA GLU A 153 -19.96 -2.26 13.92
C GLU A 153 -18.60 -1.96 14.56
N LEU A 154 -18.22 -2.71 15.60
CA LEU A 154 -16.91 -2.58 16.23
C LEU A 154 -15.76 -2.88 15.27
N ALA A 155 -15.87 -3.94 14.46
CA ALA A 155 -14.87 -4.26 13.45
C ALA A 155 -14.76 -3.15 12.39
N VAL A 156 -15.88 -2.53 12.00
CA VAL A 156 -15.89 -1.37 11.11
C VAL A 156 -15.15 -0.18 11.73
N VAL A 157 -15.44 0.13 13.00
CA VAL A 157 -14.75 1.23 13.73
C VAL A 157 -13.24 1.00 13.72
N MET A 158 -12.79 -0.23 14.01
CA MET A 158 -11.36 -0.56 13.99
C MET A 158 -10.72 -0.36 12.61
N ILE A 159 -11.37 -0.81 11.53
CA ILE A 159 -10.91 -0.60 10.16
C ILE A 159 -10.79 0.90 9.85
N VAL A 160 -11.79 1.68 10.23
CA VAL A 160 -11.81 3.13 10.00
C VAL A 160 -10.71 3.83 10.81
N CYS A 161 -10.49 3.45 12.08
CA CYS A 161 -9.41 4.01 12.89
C CYS A 161 -8.04 3.78 12.25
N GLN A 162 -7.75 2.55 11.82
CA GLN A 162 -6.49 2.23 11.14
C GLN A 162 -6.33 2.99 9.81
N LEU A 163 -7.42 3.18 9.08
CA LEU A 163 -7.43 3.99 7.86
C LEU A 163 -7.11 5.46 8.16
N CYS A 164 -7.73 6.02 9.20
CA CYS A 164 -7.48 7.38 9.65
C CYS A 164 -6.03 7.57 10.11
N GLU A 165 -5.42 6.59 10.77
CA GLU A 165 -3.98 6.60 11.11
C GLU A 165 -3.11 6.68 9.85
N ALA A 166 -3.35 5.81 8.87
CA ALA A 166 -2.60 5.80 7.61
C ALA A 166 -2.74 7.13 6.85
N VAL A 167 -3.97 7.66 6.77
CA VAL A 167 -4.27 8.92 6.09
C VAL A 167 -3.64 10.10 6.82
N SER A 168 -3.74 10.14 8.16
CA SER A 168 -3.09 11.16 8.99
C SER A 168 -1.58 11.18 8.76
N TYR A 169 -0.95 10.00 8.73
CA TYR A 169 0.48 9.88 8.41
C TYR A 169 0.81 10.43 7.02
N ILE A 170 0.07 10.02 5.98
CA ILE A 170 0.27 10.50 4.60
C ILE A 170 0.13 12.02 4.51
N HIS A 171 -0.89 12.58 5.18
CA HIS A 171 -1.12 14.02 5.23
C HIS A 171 -0.02 14.76 5.99
N SER A 172 0.55 14.18 7.06
CA SER A 172 1.71 14.76 7.77
C SER A 172 2.95 14.91 6.88
N LYS A 173 3.02 14.13 5.78
CA LYS A 173 4.07 14.21 4.76
C LYS A 173 3.69 15.10 3.57
N ASN A 174 2.59 15.86 3.66
CA ASN A 174 2.04 16.72 2.61
C ASN A 174 1.72 15.97 1.30
N ILE A 175 1.32 14.72 1.40
CA ILE A 175 0.94 13.87 0.27
C ILE A 175 -0.58 13.68 0.31
N VAL A 176 -1.25 13.72 -0.85
CA VAL A 176 -2.68 13.35 -0.97
C VAL A 176 -2.79 12.10 -1.82
N HIS A 177 -3.48 11.08 -1.32
CA HIS A 177 -3.56 9.77 -1.97
C HIS A 177 -4.53 9.73 -3.17
N LEU A 178 -5.71 10.36 -3.06
CA LEU A 178 -6.78 10.43 -4.08
C LEU A 178 -7.38 9.11 -4.58
N ASP A 179 -6.79 7.94 -4.32
CA ASP A 179 -7.30 6.62 -4.75
C ASP A 179 -7.18 5.56 -3.65
N ILE A 180 -7.73 5.84 -2.46
CA ILE A 180 -7.60 4.99 -1.27
C ILE A 180 -8.38 3.68 -1.47
N LYS A 181 -7.69 2.54 -1.51
CA LYS A 181 -8.30 1.20 -1.52
C LYS A 181 -8.06 0.46 -0.20
N VAL A 182 -9.15 0.03 0.44
CA VAL A 182 -9.11 -0.65 1.75
C VAL A 182 -9.04 -2.17 1.58
N ILE A 183 -8.09 -2.82 2.24
CA ILE A 183 -7.93 -4.29 2.26
C ILE A 183 -8.20 -4.77 3.70
N PRO A 184 -9.11 -5.75 3.90
CA PRO A 184 -9.79 -6.04 5.17
C PRO A 184 -8.93 -6.72 6.22
N MET A 185 -7.97 -7.55 5.81
CA MET A 185 -7.35 -8.50 6.74
C MET A 185 -5.98 -8.09 7.26
N LEU A 186 -5.37 -7.02 6.75
CA LEU A 186 -3.97 -6.73 7.03
C LEU A 186 -3.65 -5.24 7.23
N SER A 187 -4.65 -4.42 7.55
CA SER A 187 -4.41 -3.08 8.11
C SER A 187 -3.58 -2.14 7.23
N ARG A 188 -3.36 -2.44 5.95
CA ARG A 188 -2.40 -1.74 5.09
C ARG A 188 -3.07 -1.13 3.88
N LEU A 189 -2.93 0.18 3.77
CA LEU A 189 -3.34 0.96 2.62
C LEU A 189 -2.39 0.65 1.45
N CYS A 190 -2.93 0.10 0.38
CA CYS A 190 -2.16 -0.13 -0.84
C CYS A 190 -2.11 1.16 -1.66
N ILE A 191 -0.90 1.63 -1.95
CA ILE A 191 -0.70 2.97 -2.52
C ILE A 191 -0.77 3.03 -4.05
N ILE A 192 -0.87 1.87 -4.71
CA ILE A 192 -0.87 1.82 -6.16
C ILE A 192 -2.11 1.08 -6.65
N GLY A 193 -3.16 1.84 -7.00
CA GLY A 193 -4.20 1.42 -7.92
C GLY A 193 -3.60 1.03 -9.26
#